data_AF-K1ELR3-F1
#
_entry.id   AF-K1ELR3-F1
#
_cell.length_a   1.000
_cell.length_b   1.000
_cell.length_c   1.000
_cell.angle_alpha   90.00
_cell.angle_beta   90.00
_cell.angle_gamma   90.00
#
_symmetry.space_group_name_H-M   'P 1'
#
loop_
_entity.id
_entity.type
_entity.pdbx_description
1 polymer ?
#
loop_
_entity_poly.entity_id
_entity_poly.type
_entity_poly.pdbx_seq_one_letter_code
_entity_poly.pdbx_strand_id
1 'polypeptide(L)'
;MMFPLVRELAGKGARIRVPVSVTCRVLKLCRTQYYRWLTSPVTASELAWAHRANALFDAHRDDPAFGYRYLHEEAADAGTGMSARTAWRICSANAWWSIFGKKRSARPRPGPPVHDGRLAVEDEVGRVTHDFTSAAAPNRVWLTDITEHWTGEGKLYLCAIKDACSGRIVGYSIDSRMTSHLAVTALNSAVARRAADGADVAGCIVHSDRGSQGEFNRSSQHLDREVKRWEQPHGRSGSVRIEDRSRHRDGPRSRGGRTESRSGRLSLAA
;
A
#
# COMPACT_ATOMS: atom_id res chain seq x y z
N MET A 1 25.46 -29.90 7.78
CA MET A 1 26.41 -31.05 7.79
C MET A 1 25.73 -32.28 8.39
N MET A 2 26.13 -33.49 8.01
CA MET A 2 25.44 -34.74 8.37
C MET A 2 26.02 -35.46 9.60
N PHE A 3 26.91 -34.80 10.37
CA PHE A 3 27.50 -35.35 11.59
C PHE A 3 26.53 -35.60 12.76
N PRO A 4 25.45 -34.80 12.96
CA PRO A 4 24.42 -35.13 13.95
C PRO A 4 23.82 -36.52 13.74
N LEU A 5 23.55 -36.89 12.48
CA LEU A 5 23.04 -38.22 12.12
C LEU A 5 24.04 -39.33 12.47
N VAL A 6 25.34 -39.12 12.24
CA VAL A 6 26.39 -40.08 12.63
C VAL A 6 26.38 -40.32 14.15
N ARG A 7 26.22 -39.25 14.94
CA ARG A 7 26.13 -39.33 16.40
C ARG A 7 24.87 -40.07 16.86
N GLU A 8 23.73 -39.79 16.23
CA GLU A 8 22.45 -40.43 16.55
C GLU A 8 22.51 -41.94 16.30
N LEU A 9 22.98 -42.38 15.13
CA LEU A 9 23.10 -43.80 14.77
C LEU A 9 24.11 -44.58 15.61
N ALA A 10 25.15 -43.91 16.12
CA ALA A 10 26.15 -44.51 17.00
C ALA A 10 25.73 -44.55 18.48
N GLY A 11 24.67 -43.81 18.84
CA GLY A 11 24.16 -43.66 20.20
C GLY A 11 23.68 -44.98 20.80
N LYS A 12 23.78 -45.10 22.13
CA LYS A 12 23.33 -46.31 22.86
C LYS A 12 21.82 -46.56 22.76
N GLY A 13 21.04 -45.52 22.51
CA GLY A 13 19.58 -45.60 22.34
C GLY A 13 19.11 -45.79 20.88
N ALA A 14 20.02 -45.96 19.93
CA ALA A 14 19.65 -46.19 18.54
C ALA A 14 19.00 -47.58 18.38
N ARG A 15 17.88 -47.66 17.66
CA ARG A 15 17.19 -48.93 17.35
C ARG A 15 18.12 -49.96 16.70
N ILE A 16 19.02 -49.47 15.84
CA ILE A 16 20.12 -50.24 15.27
C ILE A 16 21.38 -49.43 15.51
N ARG A 17 22.29 -49.96 16.34
CA ARG A 17 23.54 -49.27 16.64
C ARG A 17 24.53 -49.51 15.51
N VAL A 18 24.82 -48.45 14.75
CA VAL A 18 25.76 -48.50 13.64
C VAL A 18 27.10 -47.91 14.09
N PRO A 19 28.23 -48.62 13.91
CA PRO A 19 29.54 -48.07 14.22
C PRO A 19 29.81 -46.80 13.41
N VAL A 20 30.38 -45.77 14.06
CA VAL A 20 30.82 -44.51 13.41
C VAL A 20 31.64 -44.79 12.15
N SER A 21 32.46 -45.84 12.19
CA SER A 21 33.32 -46.26 11.09
C SER A 21 32.55 -46.65 9.82
N VAL A 22 31.36 -47.24 9.99
CA VAL A 22 30.45 -47.68 8.92
C VAL A 22 29.65 -46.49 8.41
N THR A 23 29.03 -45.72 9.30
CA THR A 23 28.22 -44.54 8.90
C THR A 23 29.06 -43.51 8.16
N CYS A 24 30.27 -43.18 8.65
CA CYS A 24 31.16 -42.26 7.95
C CYS A 24 31.58 -42.80 6.58
N ARG A 25 31.76 -44.11 6.41
CA ARG A 25 32.08 -44.70 5.10
C ARG A 25 30.91 -44.59 4.12
N VAL A 26 29.70 -44.93 4.56
CA VAL A 26 28.47 -44.88 3.74
C VAL A 26 28.15 -43.44 3.32
N LEU A 27 28.25 -42.49 4.25
CA LEU A 27 27.97 -41.09 4.00
C LEU A 27 29.14 -40.33 3.34
N LYS A 28 30.25 -41.03 3.03
CA LYS A 28 31.48 -40.46 2.45
C LYS A 28 32.05 -39.29 3.27
N LEU A 29 32.05 -39.43 4.59
CA LEU A 29 32.56 -38.45 5.56
C LEU A 29 33.92 -38.87 6.13
N CYS A 30 34.79 -37.90 6.41
CA CYS A 30 36.06 -38.15 7.09
C CYS A 30 35.87 -38.35 8.60
N ARG A 31 36.40 -39.44 9.16
CA ARG A 31 36.29 -39.77 10.59
C ARG A 31 36.96 -38.72 11.48
N THR A 32 38.12 -38.20 11.08
CA THR A 32 38.85 -37.18 11.84
C THR A 32 38.03 -35.90 11.98
N GLN A 33 37.29 -35.50 10.93
CA GLN A 33 36.41 -34.33 10.99
C GLN A 33 35.20 -34.57 11.89
N TYR A 34 34.65 -35.78 11.93
CA TYR A 34 33.57 -36.13 12.86
C TYR A 34 34.00 -36.01 14.33
N TYR A 35 35.17 -36.55 14.69
CA TYR A 35 35.66 -36.43 16.06
C TYR A 35 36.05 -35.00 16.43
N ARG A 36 36.58 -34.22 15.47
CA ARG A 36 36.78 -32.78 15.67
C ARG A 36 35.47 -32.03 15.91
N TRP A 37 34.43 -32.38 15.16
CA TRP A 37 33.09 -31.82 15.33
C TRP A 37 32.46 -32.22 16.67
N LEU A 38 32.70 -33.43 17.18
CA LEU A 38 32.21 -33.85 18.50
C LEU A 38 32.70 -32.94 19.63
N THR A 39 33.91 -32.39 19.54
CA THR A 39 34.46 -31.47 20.54
C THR A 39 33.78 -30.10 20.51
N SER A 40 33.36 -29.63 19.34
CA SER A 40 32.65 -28.36 19.18
C SER A 40 31.62 -28.48 18.06
N PRO A 41 30.42 -29.02 18.37
CA PRO A 41 29.43 -29.37 17.35
C PRO A 41 28.67 -28.16 16.80
N VAL A 42 28.65 -27.06 17.56
CA VAL A 42 28.10 -25.77 17.17
C VAL A 42 29.20 -24.73 17.34
N THR A 43 29.57 -24.11 16.23
CA THR A 43 30.58 -23.05 16.21
C THR A 43 29.97 -21.72 16.66
N ALA A 44 30.81 -20.80 17.16
CA ALA A 44 30.37 -19.44 17.51
C ALA A 44 29.69 -18.73 16.32
N SER A 45 30.17 -18.98 15.09
CA SER A 45 29.57 -18.45 13.86
C SER A 45 28.17 -18.99 13.58
N GLU A 46 27.94 -20.29 13.80
CA GLU A 46 26.61 -20.90 13.66
C GLU A 46 25.63 -20.38 14.72
N LEU A 47 26.10 -20.20 15.96
CA LEU A 47 25.29 -19.61 17.02
C LEU A 47 24.90 -18.16 16.68
N ALA A 48 25.87 -17.35 16.25
CA ALA A 48 25.60 -15.98 15.82
C ALA A 48 24.67 -15.91 14.60
N TRP A 49 24.76 -16.88 13.69
CA TRP A 49 23.83 -17.00 12.56
C TRP A 49 22.41 -17.30 13.03
N ALA A 50 22.24 -18.21 13.99
CA ALA A 50 20.95 -18.55 14.57
C ALA A 50 20.32 -17.35 15.29
N HIS A 51 21.08 -16.61 16.10
CA HIS A 51 20.59 -15.40 16.77
C HIS A 51 20.14 -14.32 15.77
N ARG A 52 20.92 -14.08 14.71
CA ARG A 52 20.53 -13.16 13.62
C ARG A 52 19.28 -13.62 12.90
N ALA A 53 19.16 -14.93 12.64
CA ALA A 53 17.98 -15.48 12.00
C ALA A 53 16.73 -15.32 12.87
N ASN A 54 16.83 -15.52 14.19
CA ASN A 54 15.72 -15.29 15.11
C ASN A 54 15.31 -13.81 15.12
N ALA A 55 16.26 -12.87 15.22
CA ALA A 55 15.93 -11.44 15.21
C ALA A 55 15.21 -11.01 13.91
N LEU A 56 15.67 -11.51 12.76
CA LEU A 56 15.00 -11.25 11.47
C LEU A 56 13.63 -11.92 11.36
N PHE A 57 13.48 -13.11 11.96
CA PHE A 57 12.21 -13.81 12.01
C PHE A 57 11.19 -13.07 12.87
N ASP A 58 11.60 -12.60 14.05
CA ASP A 58 10.74 -11.83 14.95
C ASP A 58 10.29 -10.52 14.30
N ALA A 59 11.21 -9.77 13.68
CA ALA A 59 10.87 -8.57 12.92
C ALA A 59 9.90 -8.86 11.76
N HIS A 60 10.08 -9.98 11.06
CA HIS A 60 9.19 -10.37 9.96
C HIS A 60 7.83 -10.85 10.44
N ARG A 61 7.75 -11.45 11.63
CA ARG A 61 6.51 -11.86 12.27
C ARG A 61 5.71 -10.63 12.72
N ASP A 62 6.40 -9.59 13.20
CA ASP A 62 5.77 -8.35 13.65
C ASP A 62 5.23 -7.52 12.48
N ASP A 63 6.00 -7.38 11.38
CA ASP A 63 5.51 -6.81 10.13
C ASP A 63 5.92 -7.63 8.89
N PRO A 64 5.03 -8.51 8.38
CA PRO A 64 5.27 -9.29 7.16
C PRO A 64 5.42 -8.43 5.89
N ALA A 65 5.03 -7.15 5.92
CA ALA A 65 5.22 -6.22 4.82
C ALA A 65 6.68 -5.84 4.60
N PHE A 66 7.54 -5.99 5.60
CA PHE A 66 8.92 -5.58 5.52
C PHE A 66 9.75 -6.52 4.63
N GLY A 67 10.50 -5.91 3.71
CA GLY A 67 11.58 -6.58 2.99
C GLY A 67 12.86 -6.61 3.82
N TYR A 68 13.84 -7.41 3.38
CA TYR A 68 15.11 -7.62 4.10
C TYR A 68 15.87 -6.34 4.51
N ARG A 69 15.64 -5.20 3.84
CA ARG A 69 16.25 -3.90 4.18
C ARG A 69 15.67 -3.35 5.48
N TYR A 70 14.35 -3.35 5.61
CA TYR A 70 13.67 -2.91 6.83
C TYR A 70 13.86 -3.92 7.97
N LEU A 71 13.77 -5.22 7.67
CA LEU A 71 14.05 -6.26 8.67
C LEU A 71 15.48 -6.17 9.26
N HIS A 72 16.44 -5.72 8.45
CA HIS A 72 17.82 -5.51 8.89
C HIS A 72 17.93 -4.35 9.90
N GLU A 73 17.20 -3.26 9.68
CA GLU A 73 17.12 -2.11 10.59
C GLU A 73 16.40 -2.51 11.89
N GLU A 74 15.24 -3.16 11.80
CA GLU A 74 14.49 -3.67 12.97
C GLU A 74 15.34 -4.64 13.82
N ALA A 75 16.07 -5.56 13.16
CA ALA A 75 16.98 -6.45 13.87
C ALA A 75 18.13 -5.71 14.57
N ALA A 76 18.59 -4.58 14.02
CA ALA A 76 19.60 -3.74 14.65
C ALA A 76 19.04 -2.99 15.87
N ASP A 77 17.82 -2.47 15.77
CA ASP A 77 17.12 -1.80 16.87
C ASP A 77 16.81 -2.78 18.02
N ALA A 78 16.54 -4.04 17.70
CA ALA A 78 16.44 -5.15 18.67
C ALA A 78 17.81 -5.62 19.23
N GLY A 79 18.90 -4.93 18.92
CA GLY A 79 20.24 -5.20 19.46
C GLY A 79 21.06 -6.23 18.69
N THR A 80 20.57 -6.72 17.55
CA THR A 80 21.25 -7.73 16.71
C THR A 80 21.72 -7.12 15.37
N GLY A 81 22.78 -6.32 15.45
CA GLY A 81 23.41 -5.71 14.27
C GLY A 81 24.02 -6.74 13.30
N MET A 82 23.81 -6.52 12.00
CA MET A 82 24.46 -7.28 10.93
C MET A 82 24.64 -6.43 9.67
N SER A 83 25.26 -6.99 8.62
CA SER A 83 25.29 -6.33 7.32
C SER A 83 24.03 -6.65 6.51
N ALA A 84 23.58 -5.71 5.68
CA ALA A 84 22.42 -5.90 4.81
C ALA A 84 22.55 -7.16 3.91
N ARG A 85 23.77 -7.48 3.45
CA ARG A 85 24.03 -8.72 2.67
C ARG A 85 23.83 -10.00 3.49
N THR A 86 24.10 -9.94 4.79
CA THR A 86 23.85 -11.07 5.70
C THR A 86 22.37 -11.24 5.95
N ALA A 87 21.65 -10.14 6.23
CA ALA A 87 20.20 -10.17 6.37
C ALA A 87 19.51 -10.72 5.10
N TRP A 88 19.90 -10.21 3.92
CA TRP A 88 19.40 -10.72 2.64
C TRP A 88 19.60 -12.24 2.48
N ARG A 89 20.80 -12.73 2.81
CA ARG A 89 21.15 -14.15 2.67
C ARG A 89 20.34 -15.03 3.62
N ILE A 90 20.10 -14.57 4.84
CA ILE A 90 19.26 -15.27 5.83
C ILE A 90 17.80 -15.26 5.38
N CYS A 91 17.22 -14.11 5.08
CA CYS A 91 15.83 -13.99 4.62
C CYS A 91 15.60 -14.83 3.34
N SER A 92 16.53 -14.78 2.39
CA SER A 92 16.43 -15.55 1.15
C SER A 92 16.52 -17.05 1.38
N ALA A 93 17.37 -17.52 2.31
CA ALA A 93 17.50 -18.95 2.62
C ALA A 93 16.26 -19.51 3.33
N ASN A 94 15.59 -18.69 4.13
CA ASN A 94 14.39 -19.06 4.88
C ASN A 94 13.08 -18.70 4.18
N ALA A 95 13.15 -18.14 2.97
CA ALA A 95 12.00 -17.66 2.22
C ALA A 95 11.12 -16.66 2.99
N TRP A 96 11.73 -15.78 3.78
CA TRP A 96 11.05 -14.64 4.43
C TRP A 96 11.02 -13.47 3.46
N TRP A 97 9.94 -13.42 2.67
CA TRP A 97 9.70 -12.39 1.67
C TRP A 97 8.61 -11.44 2.17
N SER A 98 8.73 -10.16 1.82
CA SER A 98 7.63 -9.22 1.99
C SER A 98 6.36 -9.74 1.32
N ILE A 99 5.23 -9.61 2.00
CA ILE A 99 3.90 -9.92 1.45
C ILE A 99 3.55 -9.05 0.24
N PHE A 100 4.19 -7.89 0.10
CA PHE A 100 4.15 -7.12 -1.14
C PHE A 100 5.00 -7.86 -2.17
N GLY A 101 4.32 -8.68 -2.98
CA GLY A 101 4.95 -9.59 -3.93
C GLY A 101 5.98 -8.90 -4.83
N LYS A 102 6.97 -9.68 -5.28
CA LYS A 102 7.88 -9.26 -6.37
C LYS A 102 7.06 -8.70 -7.53
N LYS A 103 7.36 -7.48 -7.95
CA LYS A 103 6.81 -6.88 -9.18
C LYS A 103 6.88 -7.91 -10.31
N ARG A 104 5.73 -8.42 -10.77
CA ARG A 104 5.66 -9.15 -12.04
C ARG A 104 6.07 -8.17 -13.14
N SER A 105 7.04 -8.55 -13.96
CA SER A 105 7.72 -7.67 -14.93
C SER A 105 6.89 -7.30 -16.17
N ALA A 106 5.56 -7.44 -16.12
CA ALA A 106 4.69 -7.03 -17.21
C ALA A 106 3.55 -6.20 -16.64
N ARG A 107 3.70 -4.87 -16.66
CA ARG A 107 2.56 -3.97 -16.48
C ARG A 107 1.83 -3.91 -17.82
N PRO A 108 0.50 -4.17 -17.86
CA PRO A 108 -0.30 -3.83 -19.02
C PRO A 108 -0.14 -2.34 -19.33
N ARG A 109 -0.12 -1.98 -20.62
CA ARG A 109 -0.15 -0.57 -21.00
C ARG A 109 -1.44 0.05 -20.45
N PRO A 110 -1.37 1.17 -19.72
CA PRO A 110 -2.55 1.88 -19.26
C PRO A 110 -3.43 2.23 -20.47
N GLY A 111 -4.75 2.07 -20.32
CA GLY A 111 -5.71 2.54 -21.32
C GLY A 111 -5.65 4.06 -21.49
N PRO A 112 -6.25 4.59 -22.57
CA PRO A 112 -6.32 6.03 -22.82
C PRO A 112 -6.96 6.78 -21.63
N PRO A 113 -6.52 8.02 -21.35
CA PRO A 113 -7.09 8.83 -20.27
C PRO A 113 -8.60 9.01 -20.44
N VAL A 114 -9.36 8.82 -19.36
CA VAL A 114 -10.82 9.05 -19.36
C VAL A 114 -11.14 10.54 -19.15
N HIS A 115 -10.17 11.33 -18.68
CA HIS A 115 -10.31 12.76 -18.39
C HIS A 115 -9.07 13.55 -18.79
N ASP A 116 -9.27 14.79 -19.23
CA ASP A 116 -8.20 15.78 -19.40
C ASP A 116 -7.66 16.15 -18.02
N GLY A 117 -6.58 15.50 -17.60
CA GLY A 117 -5.93 15.78 -16.33
C GLY A 117 -5.34 17.19 -16.34
N ARG A 118 -5.82 18.10 -15.48
CA ARG A 118 -5.28 19.46 -15.37
C ARG A 118 -3.79 19.53 -15.00
N LEU A 119 -3.22 18.44 -14.49
CA LEU A 119 -1.80 18.29 -14.17
C LEU A 119 -1.06 17.43 -15.20
N ALA A 120 -1.75 16.88 -16.21
CA ALA A 120 -1.13 15.99 -17.19
C ALA A 120 -0.32 16.82 -18.20
N VAL A 121 0.96 16.48 -18.38
CA VAL A 121 1.87 17.12 -19.34
C VAL A 121 2.54 16.03 -20.16
N GLU A 122 2.54 16.17 -21.48
CA GLU A 122 3.24 15.25 -22.38
C GLU A 122 4.73 15.61 -22.45
N ASP A 123 5.61 14.61 -22.23
CA ASP A 123 7.04 14.75 -22.44
C ASP A 123 7.39 14.75 -23.94
N GLU A 124 8.63 15.09 -24.28
CA GLU A 124 9.15 15.11 -25.66
C GLU A 124 9.04 13.76 -26.40
N VAL A 125 8.79 12.67 -25.66
CA VAL A 125 8.65 11.30 -26.16
C VAL A 125 7.18 10.85 -26.18
N GLY A 126 6.24 11.77 -25.95
CA GLY A 126 4.80 11.51 -25.93
C GLY A 126 4.31 10.71 -24.72
N ARG A 127 5.07 10.68 -23.62
CA ARG A 127 4.60 10.11 -22.35
C ARG A 127 3.88 11.17 -21.54
N VAL A 128 2.68 10.85 -21.10
CA VAL A 128 1.95 11.67 -20.14
C VAL A 128 2.60 11.54 -18.76
N THR A 129 3.21 12.62 -18.30
CA THR A 129 3.68 12.84 -16.92
C THR A 129 2.70 13.74 -16.17
N HIS A 130 2.87 13.88 -14.85
CA HIS A 130 2.07 14.81 -14.06
C HIS A 130 2.98 15.90 -13.52
N ASP A 131 2.68 17.15 -13.86
CA ASP A 131 3.39 18.31 -13.34
C ASP A 131 2.78 18.76 -12.01
N PHE A 132 3.52 18.56 -10.93
CA PHE A 132 3.15 19.02 -9.60
C PHE A 132 3.80 20.37 -9.24
N THR A 133 4.48 21.03 -10.17
CA THR A 133 5.12 22.35 -9.95
C THR A 133 4.09 23.41 -9.51
N SER A 134 2.82 23.24 -9.89
CA SER A 134 1.71 24.10 -9.43
C SER A 134 1.41 24.00 -7.92
N ALA A 135 2.02 23.07 -7.19
CA ALA A 135 1.93 22.95 -5.72
C ALA A 135 2.86 23.92 -4.96
N ALA A 136 3.22 25.06 -5.55
CA ALA A 136 4.10 26.06 -4.96
C ALA A 136 3.52 26.77 -3.71
N ALA A 137 2.22 26.61 -3.44
CA ALA A 137 1.56 27.12 -2.24
C ALA A 137 0.51 26.13 -1.72
N PRO A 138 0.19 26.14 -0.41
CA PRO A 138 -0.92 25.35 0.15
C PRO A 138 -2.23 25.63 -0.59
N ASN A 139 -3.12 24.64 -0.61
CA ASN A 139 -4.43 24.65 -1.29
C ASN A 139 -4.39 24.85 -2.81
N ARG A 140 -3.25 24.65 -3.47
CA ARG A 140 -3.18 24.64 -4.93
C ARG A 140 -3.44 23.28 -5.53
N VAL A 141 -2.83 22.24 -4.95
CA VAL A 141 -2.98 20.86 -5.40
C VAL A 141 -3.19 19.97 -4.19
N TRP A 142 -4.29 19.22 -4.21
CA TRP A 142 -4.59 18.15 -3.27
C TRP A 142 -4.50 16.80 -3.96
N LEU A 143 -3.87 15.85 -3.29
CA LEU A 143 -3.78 14.45 -3.72
C LEU A 143 -4.77 13.64 -2.90
N THR A 144 -5.49 12.72 -3.54
CA THR A 144 -6.38 11.79 -2.86
C THR A 144 -6.01 10.36 -3.22
N ASP A 145 -6.09 9.48 -2.23
CA ASP A 145 -5.92 8.03 -2.38
C ASP A 145 -6.91 7.30 -1.47
N ILE A 146 -7.27 6.07 -1.84
CA ILE A 146 -8.08 5.15 -1.03
C ILE A 146 -7.24 3.94 -0.66
N THR A 147 -7.00 3.76 0.62
CA THR A 147 -6.25 2.62 1.16
C THR A 147 -7.19 1.64 1.87
N GLU A 148 -6.95 0.34 1.70
CA GLU A 148 -7.65 -0.74 2.39
C GLU A 148 -6.83 -1.23 3.59
N HIS A 149 -7.50 -1.40 4.73
CA HIS A 149 -6.93 -1.95 5.97
C HIS A 149 -7.77 -3.13 6.47
N TRP A 150 -7.10 -4.19 6.92
CA TRP A 150 -7.77 -5.33 7.57
C TRP A 150 -7.91 -5.10 9.07
N THR A 151 -9.09 -5.38 9.60
CA THR A 151 -9.40 -5.31 11.04
C THR A 151 -10.01 -6.64 11.52
N GLY A 152 -10.18 -6.80 12.83
CA GLY A 152 -10.84 -7.98 13.41
C GLY A 152 -12.32 -8.14 13.00
N GLU A 153 -12.95 -7.07 12.51
CA GLU A 153 -14.36 -7.04 12.11
C GLU A 153 -14.55 -7.07 10.58
N GLY A 154 -13.46 -7.08 9.82
CA GLY A 154 -13.47 -7.07 8.36
C GLY A 154 -12.63 -5.95 7.75
N LYS A 155 -12.92 -5.64 6.49
CA LYS A 155 -12.18 -4.62 5.72
C LYS A 155 -12.66 -3.21 6.06
N LEU A 156 -11.70 -2.30 6.18
CA LEU A 156 -11.92 -0.87 6.38
C LEU A 156 -11.23 -0.10 5.26
N TYR A 157 -11.92 0.89 4.70
CA TYR A 157 -11.41 1.75 3.63
C TYR A 157 -11.21 3.17 4.18
N LEU A 158 -10.01 3.71 4.00
CA LEU A 158 -9.65 5.09 4.34
C LEU A 158 -9.43 5.86 3.05
N CYS A 159 -10.18 6.94 2.85
CA CYS A 159 -9.85 7.94 1.85
C CYS A 159 -9.19 9.13 2.54
N ALA A 160 -7.99 9.50 2.13
CA ALA A 160 -7.25 10.62 2.70
C ALA A 160 -6.91 11.65 1.62
N ILE A 161 -7.04 12.92 1.97
CA ILE A 161 -6.71 14.06 1.11
C ILE A 161 -5.50 14.76 1.69
N LYS A 162 -4.43 14.78 0.91
CA LYS A 162 -3.14 15.37 1.25
C LYS A 162 -2.93 16.64 0.46
N ASP A 163 -2.55 17.71 1.13
CA ASP A 163 -2.07 18.92 0.47
C ASP A 163 -0.64 18.69 -0.05
N ALA A 164 -0.45 18.85 -1.37
CA ALA A 164 0.82 18.51 -2.04
C ALA A 164 1.97 19.45 -1.66
N CYS A 165 1.67 20.70 -1.28
CA CYS A 165 2.66 21.69 -0.89
C CYS A 165 3.17 21.45 0.54
N SER A 166 2.23 21.31 1.48
CA SER A 166 2.54 21.20 2.92
C SER A 166 2.76 19.77 3.40
N GLY A 167 2.36 18.77 2.60
CA GLY A 167 2.38 17.36 2.98
C GLY A 167 1.34 16.95 4.03
N ARG A 168 0.49 17.88 4.48
CA ARG A 168 -0.51 17.63 5.54
C ARG A 168 -1.73 16.90 5.01
N ILE A 169 -2.30 16.01 5.82
CA ILE A 169 -3.64 15.47 5.57
C ILE A 169 -4.65 16.55 5.95
N VAL A 170 -5.35 17.08 4.95
CA VAL A 170 -6.31 18.17 5.13
C VAL A 170 -7.73 17.65 5.31
N GLY A 171 -8.03 16.42 4.89
CA GLY A 171 -9.31 15.77 5.14
C GLY A 171 -9.21 14.26 4.98
N TYR A 172 -10.15 13.54 5.56
CA TYR A 172 -10.25 12.09 5.42
C TYR A 172 -11.68 11.60 5.64
N SER A 173 -11.96 10.38 5.22
CA SER A 173 -13.17 9.63 5.55
C SER A 173 -12.86 8.15 5.66
N ILE A 174 -13.63 7.43 6.46
CA ILE A 174 -13.46 6.00 6.73
C ILE A 174 -14.81 5.31 6.57
N ASP A 175 -14.85 4.17 5.87
CA ASP A 175 -16.05 3.34 5.72
C ASP A 175 -15.68 1.86 5.58
N SER A 176 -16.59 0.98 5.97
CA SER A 176 -16.55 -0.47 5.72
C SER A 176 -16.65 -0.85 4.23
N ARG A 177 -17.09 0.08 3.37
CA ARG A 177 -17.27 -0.14 1.94
C ARG A 177 -16.54 0.91 1.10
N MET A 178 -15.84 0.45 0.06
CA MET A 178 -15.25 1.31 -0.97
C MET A 178 -16.36 1.85 -1.89
N THR A 179 -16.83 3.06 -1.63
CA THR A 179 -17.87 3.76 -2.41
C THR A 179 -17.40 5.15 -2.84
N SER A 180 -18.05 5.74 -3.84
CA SER A 180 -17.80 7.16 -4.21
C SER A 180 -18.12 8.14 -3.08
N HIS A 181 -19.07 7.78 -2.19
CA HIS A 181 -19.42 8.57 -1.03
C HIS A 181 -18.25 8.74 -0.05
N LEU A 182 -17.39 7.73 0.08
CA LEU A 182 -16.17 7.79 0.89
C LEU A 182 -15.27 8.94 0.43
N ALA A 183 -15.02 9.06 -0.88
CA ALA A 183 -14.18 10.11 -1.46
C ALA A 183 -14.82 11.50 -1.35
N VAL A 184 -16.14 11.60 -1.63
CA VAL A 184 -16.90 12.86 -1.46
C VAL A 184 -16.83 13.35 -0.02
N THR A 185 -16.99 12.45 0.95
CA THR A 185 -16.96 12.78 2.37
C THR A 185 -15.58 13.27 2.80
N ALA A 186 -14.51 12.62 2.31
CA ALA A 186 -13.14 13.06 2.57
C ALA A 186 -12.90 14.48 2.01
N LEU A 187 -13.43 14.77 0.82
CA LEU A 187 -13.33 16.09 0.19
C LEU A 187 -14.09 17.16 0.97
N ASN A 188 -15.32 16.86 1.37
CA ASN A 188 -16.11 17.77 2.20
C ASN A 188 -15.41 18.04 3.55
N SER A 189 -14.82 17.01 4.16
CA SER A 189 -14.01 17.15 5.38
C SER A 189 -12.81 18.07 5.15
N ALA A 190 -12.10 17.93 4.02
CA ALA A 190 -10.97 18.80 3.68
C ALA A 190 -11.37 20.27 3.54
N VAL A 191 -12.44 20.53 2.76
CA VAL A 191 -12.95 21.89 2.56
C VAL A 191 -13.39 22.50 3.90
N ALA A 192 -14.14 21.76 4.71
CA ALA A 192 -14.63 22.26 6.00
C ALA A 192 -13.49 22.61 6.97
N ARG A 193 -12.45 21.76 7.04
CA ARG A 193 -11.29 22.01 7.93
C ARG A 193 -10.50 23.22 7.49
N ARG A 194 -10.26 23.38 6.19
CA ARG A 194 -9.52 24.54 5.66
C ARG A 194 -10.33 25.84 5.79
N ALA A 195 -11.65 25.78 5.63
CA ALA A 195 -12.52 26.91 5.92
C ALA A 195 -12.47 27.30 7.41
N ALA A 196 -12.45 26.33 8.34
CA ALA A 196 -12.30 26.60 9.77
C ALA A 196 -10.95 27.23 10.13
N ASP A 197 -9.89 26.89 9.39
CA ASP A 197 -8.56 27.52 9.49
C ASP A 197 -8.50 28.92 8.83
N GLY A 198 -9.62 29.43 8.29
CA GLY A 198 -9.67 30.71 7.58
C GLY A 198 -9.02 30.70 6.20
N ALA A 199 -8.75 29.52 5.63
CA ALA A 199 -8.09 29.37 4.34
C ALA A 199 -9.10 29.21 3.21
N ASP A 200 -8.90 29.96 2.13
CA ASP A 200 -9.63 29.76 0.87
C ASP A 200 -9.02 28.57 0.09
N VAL A 201 -9.91 27.78 -0.50
CA VAL A 201 -9.61 26.58 -1.30
C VAL A 201 -10.21 26.67 -2.70
N ALA A 202 -10.80 27.82 -3.06
CA ALA A 202 -11.28 28.07 -4.41
C ALA A 202 -10.16 27.92 -5.44
N GLY A 203 -10.45 27.18 -6.52
CA GLY A 203 -9.46 26.87 -7.56
C GLY A 203 -8.44 25.80 -7.19
N CYS A 204 -8.56 25.15 -6.02
CA CYS A 204 -7.73 23.99 -5.69
C CYS A 204 -7.96 22.83 -6.66
N ILE A 205 -6.88 22.25 -7.17
CA ILE A 205 -6.93 21.08 -8.04
C ILE A 205 -6.87 19.82 -7.17
N VAL A 206 -7.88 18.96 -7.27
CA VAL A 206 -7.87 17.64 -6.62
C VAL A 206 -7.45 16.59 -7.64
N HIS A 207 -6.41 15.83 -7.31
CA HIS A 207 -5.84 14.79 -8.14
C HIS A 207 -5.96 13.43 -7.45
N SER A 208 -6.65 12.48 -8.10
CA SER A 208 -6.73 11.07 -7.70
C SER A 208 -5.84 10.25 -8.61
N ASP A 209 -5.12 9.28 -8.04
CA ASP A 209 -4.52 8.24 -8.86
C ASP A 209 -5.60 7.32 -9.45
N ARG A 210 -5.26 6.63 -10.53
CA ARG A 210 -6.24 5.97 -11.41
C ARG A 210 -6.83 4.71 -10.77
N GLY A 211 -7.98 4.85 -10.11
CA GLY A 211 -8.87 3.75 -9.71
C GLY A 211 -10.20 3.77 -10.50
N SER A 212 -10.90 2.63 -10.58
CA SER A 212 -12.19 2.48 -11.28
C SER A 212 -13.35 3.30 -10.70
N GLN A 213 -13.12 4.04 -9.62
CA GLN A 213 -14.11 4.86 -8.90
C GLN A 213 -14.09 6.34 -9.34
N GLY A 214 -13.22 6.71 -10.29
CA GLY A 214 -13.07 8.08 -10.79
C GLY A 214 -14.16 8.57 -11.76
N GLU A 215 -15.32 7.92 -11.84
CA GLU A 215 -16.51 8.46 -12.53
C GLU A 215 -17.16 9.56 -11.67
N PHE A 216 -16.42 10.63 -11.40
CA PHE A 216 -17.03 11.92 -11.16
C PHE A 216 -17.58 12.39 -12.50
N ASN A 217 -18.84 12.07 -12.74
CA ASN A 217 -19.59 12.64 -13.85
C ASN A 217 -19.55 14.17 -13.70
N ARG A 218 -19.00 14.85 -14.71
CA ARG A 218 -19.18 16.30 -14.88
C ARG A 218 -20.65 16.56 -15.15
N SER A 219 -21.48 16.67 -14.12
CA SER A 219 -22.89 17.05 -14.30
C SER A 219 -23.63 17.42 -13.02
N SER A 220 -23.01 18.07 -12.02
CA SER A 220 -23.81 18.75 -10.98
C SER A 220 -23.07 19.76 -10.11
N GLN A 221 -22.09 20.51 -10.65
CA GLN A 221 -21.73 21.84 -10.12
C GLN A 221 -20.61 22.48 -10.94
N HIS A 222 -20.99 23.31 -11.90
CA HIS A 222 -20.36 24.63 -11.96
C HIS A 222 -20.49 25.24 -10.56
N LEU A 223 -19.37 25.47 -9.88
CA LEU A 223 -19.32 26.47 -8.81
C LEU A 223 -19.18 27.84 -9.48
N ASP A 224 -20.20 28.25 -10.21
CA ASP A 224 -20.46 29.69 -10.40
C ASP A 224 -21.07 30.18 -9.09
N ARG A 225 -20.23 30.31 -8.05
CA ARG A 225 -20.58 31.10 -6.89
C ARG A 225 -20.08 32.51 -7.15
N GLU A 226 -20.92 33.28 -7.84
CA GLU A 226 -21.05 34.70 -7.53
C GLU A 226 -21.20 34.82 -6.01
N VAL A 227 -20.26 35.53 -5.40
CA VAL A 227 -20.32 35.90 -3.98
C VAL A 227 -21.51 36.85 -3.80
N LYS A 228 -22.67 36.32 -3.43
CA LYS A 228 -23.72 37.15 -2.82
C LYS A 228 -23.55 37.13 -1.30
N ARG A 229 -22.91 38.21 -0.81
CA ARG A 229 -22.94 38.67 0.58
C ARG A 229 -24.38 38.62 1.10
N TRP A 230 -24.59 37.87 2.17
CA TRP A 230 -25.75 38.04 3.04
C TRP A 230 -25.23 38.50 4.40
N GLU A 231 -25.42 39.79 4.69
CA GLU A 231 -25.54 40.23 6.08
C GLU A 231 -26.95 39.89 6.55
N GLN A 232 -27.10 39.40 7.77
CA GLN A 232 -28.35 39.58 8.50
C GLN A 232 -28.08 40.07 9.93
N PRO A 233 -28.90 41.00 10.44
CA PRO A 233 -28.73 41.58 11.76
C PRO A 233 -29.42 40.76 12.84
N HIS A 234 -28.69 40.51 13.93
CA HIS A 234 -29.16 40.21 15.29
C HIS A 234 -29.92 38.88 15.54
N GLY A 235 -29.42 38.11 16.52
CA GLY A 235 -30.26 37.31 17.44
C GLY A 235 -30.36 35.79 17.20
N ARG A 236 -29.68 35.02 18.08
CA ARG A 236 -29.93 33.64 18.57
C ARG A 236 -30.36 32.49 17.62
N SER A 237 -29.52 31.44 17.67
CA SER A 237 -29.79 29.99 17.67
C SER A 237 -30.57 29.32 16.51
N GLY A 238 -29.88 28.40 15.82
CA GLY A 238 -30.35 27.02 15.70
C GLY A 238 -30.68 26.45 14.30
N SER A 239 -30.09 25.28 14.06
CA SER A 239 -30.49 24.17 13.18
C SER A 239 -30.04 24.14 11.70
N VAL A 240 -29.30 23.07 11.41
CA VAL A 240 -28.95 22.57 10.06
C VAL A 240 -30.07 21.62 9.63
N ARG A 241 -30.68 21.87 8.47
CA ARG A 241 -31.56 20.89 7.79
C ARG A 241 -30.75 20.10 6.76
N ILE A 242 -30.76 18.79 6.93
CA ILE A 242 -30.37 17.79 5.93
C ILE A 242 -31.67 17.40 5.21
N GLU A 243 -31.71 17.57 3.89
CA GLU A 243 -32.71 16.88 3.05
C GLU A 243 -32.00 15.75 2.30
N ASP A 244 -32.17 14.55 2.84
CA ASP A 244 -31.99 13.30 2.11
C ASP A 244 -33.23 13.10 1.21
N ARG A 245 -33.00 12.90 -0.08
CA ARG A 245 -34.00 12.34 -1.00
C ARG A 245 -33.47 11.02 -1.54
N SER A 246 -33.51 10.01 -0.69
CA SER A 246 -33.69 8.65 -1.13
C SER A 246 -35.00 8.55 -1.95
N ARG A 247 -34.88 8.15 -3.22
CA ARG A 247 -35.98 7.50 -3.93
C ARG A 247 -35.51 6.12 -4.34
N HIS A 248 -36.02 5.13 -3.60
CA HIS A 248 -36.22 3.77 -4.08
C HIS A 248 -36.82 3.78 -5.48
N ARG A 249 -36.26 2.97 -6.37
CA ARG A 249 -37.03 2.29 -7.41
C ARG A 249 -36.48 0.88 -7.60
N ASP A 250 -37.30 -0.08 -7.19
CA ASP A 250 -37.15 -1.49 -7.53
C ASP A 250 -37.55 -1.74 -9.00
N GLY A 251 -36.64 -2.42 -9.72
CA GLY A 251 -36.88 -3.42 -10.78
C GLY A 251 -37.33 -2.98 -12.20
N PRO A 252 -37.26 -3.87 -13.22
CA PRO A 252 -36.66 -5.22 -13.28
C PRO A 252 -35.63 -5.41 -14.43
N ARG A 253 -34.93 -6.55 -14.39
CA ARG A 253 -33.99 -7.05 -15.43
C ARG A 253 -34.70 -7.43 -16.74
N SER A 254 -34.09 -7.12 -17.89
CA SER A 254 -34.22 -7.93 -19.12
C SER A 254 -33.06 -7.73 -20.10
N ARG A 255 -32.81 -8.78 -20.88
CA ARG A 255 -31.70 -9.07 -21.79
C ARG A 255 -31.76 -8.28 -23.12
N GLY A 256 -30.59 -8.09 -23.74
CA GLY A 256 -30.37 -8.28 -25.18
C GLY A 256 -30.51 -7.06 -26.09
N GLY A 257 -29.57 -6.90 -27.03
CA GLY A 257 -29.77 -6.13 -28.26
C GLY A 257 -28.61 -5.23 -28.68
N ARG A 258 -27.91 -5.62 -29.75
CA ARG A 258 -26.99 -4.77 -30.53
C ARG A 258 -27.79 -3.74 -31.34
N THR A 259 -27.19 -2.57 -31.61
CA THR A 259 -27.22 -1.79 -32.87
C THR A 259 -26.33 -0.55 -32.64
N GLU A 260 -25.15 -0.45 -33.26
CA GLU A 260 -24.88 0.22 -34.54
C GLU A 260 -25.16 1.74 -34.62
N SER A 261 -24.07 2.48 -34.85
CA SER A 261 -23.94 3.58 -35.83
C SER A 261 -24.68 4.91 -35.58
N ARG A 262 -23.93 6.00 -35.35
CA ARG A 262 -23.60 7.00 -36.40
C ARG A 262 -22.94 8.26 -35.82
N SER A 263 -22.01 8.76 -36.63
CA SER A 263 -21.30 10.04 -36.57
C SER A 263 -22.24 11.25 -36.51
N GLY A 264 -21.85 12.26 -35.72
CA GLY A 264 -22.47 13.58 -35.74
C GLY A 264 -21.49 14.66 -35.30
N ARG A 265 -20.74 15.22 -36.26
CA ARG A 265 -19.97 16.47 -36.15
C ARG A 265 -20.96 17.62 -35.99
N LEU A 266 -20.80 18.47 -34.97
CA LEU A 266 -21.36 19.82 -35.00
C LEU A 266 -20.32 20.82 -34.46
N SER A 267 -19.84 21.64 -35.40
CA SER A 267 -19.11 22.89 -35.19
C SER A 267 -20.16 24.01 -35.11
N LEU A 268 -19.93 25.01 -34.25
CA LEU A 268 -20.22 26.40 -34.62
C LEU A 268 -19.38 27.38 -33.80
N ALA A 269 -18.74 28.28 -34.55
CA ALA A 269 -18.18 29.57 -34.16
C ALA A 269 -19.29 30.47 -33.55
N ALA A 270 -19.01 31.53 -32.81
CA ALA A 270 -17.91 32.49 -32.84
C ALA A 270 -17.52 32.94 -31.42
#